data_AF-A0A7V3NDK4-F1
#
_entry.id   AF-A0A7V3NDK4-F1
#
_cell.length_a   1.000
_cell.length_b   1.000
_cell.length_c   1.000
_cell.angle_alpha   90.00
_cell.angle_beta   90.00
_cell.angle_gamma   90.00
#
_symmetry.space_group_name_H-M   'P 1'
#
loop_
_entity.id
_entity.type
_entity.pdbx_description
1 polymer ?
#
loop_
_entity_poly.entity_id
_entity_poly.type
_entity_poly.pdbx_seq_one_letter_code
_entity_poly.pdbx_strand_id
1 'polypeptide(L)'
;MAKPHGMEAFRRRMACPAAHRLRRAASRVASASESRRVRAKGGTNHPRGGAMKRQRVRWIVPVIILTAAYVTRNWTLPLAAAWLDVGQRPQPAEYVVVLGGDVNTRPLVAAALVRAGLARVALVSHVALSPDAPPRLFPPEEELASRILTLRGVPPERIRRLGRDNRTTYDEARALAEFLRDAPPGRVLIPTSAFHTRRTRWILRRTLGDKADAICMVSIPPDTFRMESWWHSEEGFRTVIGENLKVAFYLVRYGGPVVPAGITVAVAVALGLWILRRRRKAAGSRLPCDGQSGSRRGGPAERHGVVYLGLPGCGPAGSSGDSSSDAASSSPGNPR
;
A
#
# COMPACT_ATOMS: atom_id res chain seq x y z
N MET A 1 -31.76 -22.29 52.11
CA MET A 1 -32.73 -23.24 52.69
C MET A 1 -34.06 -22.52 52.85
N ALA A 2 -35.02 -22.78 51.97
CA ALA A 2 -36.41 -22.36 52.10
C ALA A 2 -37.28 -23.47 51.48
N LYS A 3 -38.29 -23.88 52.24
CA LYS A 3 -39.32 -24.89 51.99
C LYS A 3 -40.69 -24.14 52.05
N PRO A 4 -41.87 -24.75 51.81
CA PRO A 4 -42.29 -25.79 50.86
C PRO A 4 -43.74 -25.52 50.32
N HIS A 5 -44.43 -26.58 49.89
CA HIS A 5 -45.88 -26.75 49.61
C HIS A 5 -46.37 -26.34 48.21
N GLY A 6 -47.11 -27.16 47.47
CA GLY A 6 -47.67 -28.49 47.72
C GLY A 6 -48.87 -28.73 46.79
N MET A 7 -49.02 -29.99 46.35
CA MET A 7 -50.26 -30.65 45.90
C MET A 7 -50.96 -30.07 44.64
N GLU A 8 -51.55 -30.83 43.71
CA GLU A 8 -52.12 -32.16 43.77
C GLU A 8 -52.36 -32.68 42.35
N ALA A 9 -52.20 -33.99 42.17
CA ALA A 9 -52.48 -34.71 40.94
C ALA A 9 -53.85 -35.37 41.01
N PHE A 10 -54.69 -35.34 39.96
CA PHE A 10 -55.67 -36.41 39.74
C PHE A 10 -56.17 -36.56 38.28
N ARG A 11 -55.60 -37.56 37.60
CA ARG A 11 -56.19 -38.62 36.75
C ARG A 11 -57.40 -38.37 35.81
N ARG A 12 -57.15 -38.80 34.53
CA ARG A 12 -57.90 -39.78 33.68
C ARG A 12 -59.32 -39.37 33.23
N ARG A 13 -59.90 -39.75 32.07
CA ARG A 13 -59.65 -40.80 31.05
C ARG A 13 -60.55 -40.49 29.82
N MET A 14 -60.23 -41.15 28.71
CA MET A 14 -60.93 -41.21 27.41
C MET A 14 -62.43 -41.59 27.45
N ALA A 15 -63.20 -41.15 26.44
CA ALA A 15 -64.10 -42.00 25.62
C ALA A 15 -64.82 -41.20 24.49
N CYS A 16 -64.78 -41.72 23.25
CA CYS A 16 -65.76 -41.52 22.16
C CYS A 16 -66.98 -42.46 22.42
N PRO A 17 -68.13 -42.53 21.68
CA PRO A 17 -68.33 -42.21 20.24
C PRO A 17 -69.73 -41.66 19.78
N ALA A 18 -69.77 -41.25 18.51
CA ALA A 18 -70.82 -41.36 17.46
C ALA A 18 -72.34 -41.31 17.76
N ALA A 19 -73.07 -40.49 16.97
CA ALA A 19 -74.10 -40.88 15.97
C ALA A 19 -75.35 -39.98 15.95
N HIS A 20 -75.69 -39.36 14.81
CA HIS A 20 -77.02 -39.48 14.17
C HIS A 20 -77.17 -38.77 12.79
N ARG A 21 -77.48 -39.60 11.77
CA ARG A 21 -78.42 -39.47 10.61
C ARG A 21 -78.48 -38.14 9.82
N LEU A 22 -78.10 -38.07 8.54
CA LEU A 22 -78.63 -38.68 7.28
C LEU A 22 -79.91 -38.05 6.68
N ARG A 23 -79.69 -37.39 5.52
CA ARG A 23 -80.39 -37.52 4.20
C ARG A 23 -81.89 -37.22 4.07
N ARG A 24 -82.23 -36.35 3.10
CA ARG A 24 -82.90 -36.66 1.79
C ARG A 24 -83.19 -35.35 1.02
N ALA A 25 -82.68 -35.18 -0.21
CA ALA A 25 -83.31 -35.46 -1.51
C ALA A 25 -84.11 -34.23 -2.02
N ALA A 26 -83.65 -33.47 -3.03
CA ALA A 26 -83.51 -33.74 -4.46
C ALA A 26 -84.74 -33.32 -5.31
N SER A 27 -84.44 -32.54 -6.36
CA SER A 27 -85.15 -32.35 -7.64
C SER A 27 -86.29 -31.31 -7.73
N ARG A 28 -86.09 -30.26 -8.53
CA ARG A 28 -86.63 -30.05 -9.91
C ARG A 28 -86.25 -28.61 -10.39
N VAL A 29 -85.41 -28.45 -11.44
CA VAL A 29 -85.77 -28.21 -12.88
C VAL A 29 -86.34 -26.78 -13.06
N ALA A 30 -85.79 -25.83 -13.85
CA ALA A 30 -85.28 -25.89 -15.22
C ALA A 30 -84.35 -24.72 -15.61
N SER A 31 -83.51 -24.96 -16.64
CA SER A 31 -82.88 -24.10 -17.68
C SER A 31 -82.49 -22.64 -17.34
N ALA A 32 -81.30 -22.14 -17.69
CA ALA A 32 -80.77 -22.11 -19.06
C ALA A 32 -79.26 -21.88 -19.11
N SER A 33 -78.72 -22.04 -20.33
CA SER A 33 -77.37 -21.82 -20.84
C SER A 33 -76.58 -20.67 -20.19
N GLU A 34 -75.26 -20.72 -20.03
CA GLU A 34 -74.32 -20.50 -21.14
C GLU A 34 -72.86 -20.74 -20.66
N SER A 35 -72.08 -21.43 -21.49
CA SER A 35 -70.62 -21.26 -21.66
C SER A 35 -69.65 -21.54 -20.48
N ARG A 36 -69.18 -22.79 -20.51
CA ARG A 36 -67.91 -23.30 -19.98
C ARG A 36 -66.71 -22.50 -20.52
N ARG A 37 -65.86 -21.93 -19.65
CA ARG A 37 -64.47 -21.58 -20.00
C ARG A 37 -63.50 -22.05 -18.90
N VAL A 38 -63.02 -23.28 -19.09
CA VAL A 38 -61.83 -23.83 -18.43
C VAL A 38 -60.64 -23.00 -18.89
N ARG A 39 -59.91 -22.36 -17.95
CA ARG A 39 -58.57 -21.81 -18.23
C ARG A 39 -57.57 -22.44 -17.27
N ALA A 40 -56.83 -23.41 -17.82
CA ALA A 40 -55.62 -23.98 -17.24
C ALA A 40 -54.64 -22.85 -16.87
N LYS A 41 -54.26 -22.76 -15.59
CA LYS A 41 -53.07 -22.03 -15.17
C LYS A 41 -51.86 -22.93 -15.43
N GLY A 42 -51.28 -22.79 -16.62
CA GLY A 42 -49.96 -23.32 -16.94
C GLY A 42 -48.92 -22.63 -16.06
N GLY A 43 -48.28 -23.39 -15.17
CA GLY A 43 -47.12 -22.95 -14.42
C GLY A 43 -45.91 -22.86 -15.33
N THR A 44 -45.48 -21.64 -15.66
CA THR A 44 -44.16 -21.41 -16.24
C THR A 44 -43.15 -21.32 -15.09
N ASN A 45 -42.48 -22.44 -14.80
CA ASN A 45 -41.27 -22.46 -13.97
C ASN A 45 -40.17 -21.65 -14.67
N HIS A 46 -40.00 -20.38 -14.29
CA HIS A 46 -38.81 -19.60 -14.63
C HIS A 46 -37.64 -20.06 -13.74
N PRO A 47 -36.50 -20.52 -14.30
CA PRO A 47 -35.35 -20.90 -13.50
C PRO A 47 -34.66 -19.65 -12.95
N ARG A 48 -35.04 -19.21 -11.75
CA ARG A 48 -34.29 -18.22 -10.95
C ARG A 48 -33.06 -18.89 -10.32
N GLY A 49 -32.08 -19.32 -11.14
CA GLY A 49 -30.97 -20.17 -10.68
C GLY A 49 -29.56 -19.72 -11.02
N GLY A 50 -29.35 -18.63 -11.77
CA GLY A 50 -28.03 -18.31 -12.34
C GLY A 50 -27.22 -17.20 -11.65
N ALA A 51 -27.86 -16.22 -11.01
CA ALA A 51 -27.18 -15.00 -10.59
C ALA A 51 -26.40 -15.13 -9.26
N MET A 52 -26.85 -15.97 -8.32
CA MET A 52 -26.18 -16.13 -7.02
C MET A 52 -24.84 -16.88 -7.08
N LYS A 53 -24.65 -17.78 -8.06
CA LYS A 53 -23.41 -18.60 -8.15
C LYS A 53 -22.18 -17.77 -8.54
N ARG A 54 -22.35 -16.69 -9.31
CA ARG A 54 -21.22 -15.86 -9.80
C ARG A 54 -20.64 -14.90 -8.76
N GLN A 55 -21.45 -14.54 -7.74
CA GLN A 55 -21.05 -13.60 -6.69
C GLN A 55 -20.31 -14.30 -5.53
N ARG A 56 -20.63 -15.58 -5.26
CA ARG A 56 -19.91 -16.40 -4.26
C ARG A 56 -18.49 -16.77 -4.71
N VAL A 57 -18.27 -17.02 -6.01
CA VAL A 57 -16.93 -17.31 -6.56
C VAL A 57 -15.97 -16.11 -6.46
N ARG A 58 -16.49 -14.87 -6.42
CA ARG A 58 -15.68 -13.65 -6.34
C ARG A 58 -14.88 -13.53 -5.03
N TRP A 59 -15.35 -14.16 -3.95
CA TRP A 59 -14.66 -14.15 -2.65
C TRP A 59 -13.77 -15.37 -2.42
N ILE A 60 -13.91 -16.43 -3.23
CA ILE A 60 -13.06 -17.62 -3.13
C ILE A 60 -11.60 -17.27 -3.41
N VAL A 61 -11.34 -16.48 -4.45
CA VAL A 61 -9.97 -16.08 -4.82
C VAL A 61 -9.26 -15.28 -3.72
N PRO A 62 -9.82 -14.17 -3.18
CA PRO A 62 -9.15 -13.43 -2.12
C PRO A 62 -9.02 -14.25 -0.82
N VAL A 63 -9.99 -15.11 -0.50
CA VAL A 63 -9.88 -16.01 0.66
C VAL A 63 -8.72 -17.00 0.47
N ILE A 64 -8.61 -17.64 -0.70
CA ILE A 64 -7.48 -18.54 -1.01
C ILE A 64 -6.15 -17.79 -0.93
N ILE A 65 -6.07 -16.56 -1.46
CA ILE A 65 -4.86 -15.74 -1.38
C ILE A 65 -4.49 -15.42 0.07
N LEU A 66 -5.45 -14.98 0.88
CA LEU A 66 -5.22 -14.67 2.29
C LEU A 66 -4.85 -15.91 3.10
N THR A 67 -5.51 -17.04 2.87
CA THR A 67 -5.18 -18.32 3.51
C THR A 67 -3.78 -18.78 3.10
N ALA A 68 -3.44 -18.74 1.81
CA ALA A 68 -2.10 -19.06 1.34
C ALA A 68 -1.06 -18.15 2.00
N ALA A 69 -1.26 -16.83 1.97
CA ALA A 69 -0.37 -15.86 2.62
C ALA A 69 -0.21 -16.12 4.12
N TYR A 70 -1.28 -16.48 4.82
CA TYR A 70 -1.25 -16.82 6.25
C TYR A 70 -0.48 -18.12 6.51
N VAL A 71 -0.70 -19.17 5.71
CA VAL A 71 -0.02 -20.47 5.85
C VAL A 71 1.47 -20.36 5.52
N THR A 72 1.83 -19.60 4.49
CA THR A 72 3.22 -19.42 4.06
C THR A 72 3.97 -18.36 4.86
N ARG A 73 3.32 -17.65 5.79
CA ARG A 73 3.90 -16.49 6.48
C ARG A 73 5.24 -16.78 7.16
N ASN A 74 5.37 -17.97 7.75
CA ASN A 74 6.59 -18.37 8.46
C ASN A 74 7.77 -18.56 7.51
N TRP A 75 7.53 -18.71 6.21
CA TRP A 75 8.58 -18.86 5.19
C TRP A 75 8.82 -17.54 4.44
N THR A 76 7.77 -16.74 4.22
CA THR A 76 7.87 -15.51 3.45
C THR A 76 8.29 -14.30 4.27
N LEU A 77 7.79 -14.14 5.49
CA LEU A 77 8.09 -12.98 6.32
C LEU A 77 9.55 -12.91 6.78
N PRO A 78 10.26 -14.01 7.11
CA PRO A 78 11.69 -13.93 7.42
C PRO A 78 12.50 -13.31 6.27
N LEU A 79 12.10 -13.55 5.01
CA LEU A 79 12.78 -13.00 3.84
C LEU A 79 12.73 -11.46 3.81
N ALA A 80 11.67 -10.84 4.33
CA ALA A 80 11.57 -9.38 4.40
C ALA A 80 12.59 -8.77 5.36
N ALA A 81 12.91 -9.47 6.45
CA ALA A 81 13.94 -9.06 7.40
C ALA A 81 15.35 -9.43 6.88
N ALA A 82 15.52 -10.65 6.37
CA ALA A 82 16.78 -11.11 5.78
C ALA A 82 17.21 -10.26 4.58
N TRP A 83 16.25 -9.75 3.80
CA TRP A 83 16.55 -8.82 2.72
C TRP A 83 17.17 -7.53 3.28
N LEU A 84 16.70 -6.98 4.40
CA LEU A 84 17.29 -5.76 4.97
C LEU A 84 18.73 -5.94 5.43
N ASP A 85 19.12 -7.15 5.81
CA ASP A 85 20.48 -7.46 6.24
C ASP A 85 21.43 -7.71 5.06
N VAL A 86 22.37 -6.78 4.86
CA VAL A 86 23.47 -6.90 3.90
C VAL A 86 24.83 -6.87 4.61
N GLY A 87 24.84 -7.20 5.90
CA GLY A 87 26.02 -7.34 6.71
C GLY A 87 27.00 -8.35 6.13
N GLN A 88 28.27 -8.06 6.38
CA GLN A 88 29.41 -8.87 5.95
C GLN A 88 30.20 -9.26 7.18
N ARG A 89 31.02 -10.32 7.05
CA ARG A 89 32.00 -10.64 8.09
C ARG A 89 33.00 -9.49 8.20
N PRO A 90 33.28 -8.99 9.42
CA PRO A 90 34.26 -7.94 9.62
C PRO A 90 35.62 -8.32 9.04
N GLN A 91 36.23 -7.40 8.30
CA GLN A 91 37.57 -7.53 7.74
C GLN A 91 38.47 -6.46 8.36
N PRO A 92 39.79 -6.67 8.46
CA PRO A 92 40.71 -5.65 8.93
C PRO A 92 40.53 -4.33 8.17
N ALA A 93 40.45 -3.23 8.92
CA ALA A 93 40.09 -1.92 8.44
C ALA A 93 40.90 -0.83 9.16
N GLU A 94 41.04 0.32 8.52
CA GLU A 94 41.69 1.47 9.14
C GLU A 94 40.70 2.14 10.11
N TYR A 95 39.43 2.24 9.71
CA TYR A 95 38.40 2.95 10.44
C TYR A 95 37.24 2.06 10.85
N VAL A 96 36.64 2.35 12.01
CA VAL A 96 35.29 1.91 12.36
C VAL A 96 34.42 3.14 12.62
N VAL A 97 33.24 3.22 12.01
CA VAL A 97 32.33 4.37 12.15
C VAL A 97 31.16 4.02 13.06
N VAL A 98 31.00 4.79 14.12
CA VAL A 98 29.84 4.75 15.02
C VAL A 98 28.83 5.79 14.54
N LEU A 99 27.80 5.32 13.84
CA LEU A 99 26.65 6.12 13.41
C LEU A 99 25.70 6.41 14.58
N GLY A 100 25.04 7.56 14.55
CA GLY A 100 24.08 7.99 15.56
C GLY A 100 22.74 7.25 15.52
N GLY A 101 21.98 7.36 16.61
CA GLY A 101 20.67 6.75 16.82
C GLY A 101 20.67 5.45 17.63
N ASP A 102 21.82 4.94 18.08
CA ASP A 102 21.90 3.79 18.99
C ASP A 102 23.23 3.78 19.76
N VAL A 103 23.22 4.39 20.95
CA VAL A 103 24.36 4.45 21.87
C VAL A 103 24.59 3.16 22.64
N ASN A 104 23.61 2.27 22.71
CA ASN A 104 23.67 1.12 23.61
C ASN A 104 24.40 -0.04 22.95
N THR A 105 24.32 -0.19 21.62
CA THR A 105 24.92 -1.33 20.93
C THR A 105 26.10 -0.96 20.02
N ARG A 106 25.97 0.10 19.22
CA ARG A 106 26.97 0.39 18.16
C ARG A 106 28.34 0.77 18.72
N PRO A 107 28.47 1.61 19.77
CA PRO A 107 29.77 1.87 20.38
C PRO A 107 30.40 0.62 21.01
N LEU A 108 29.59 -0.29 21.55
CA LEU A 108 30.08 -1.55 22.13
C LEU A 108 30.69 -2.46 21.07
N VAL A 109 30.00 -2.62 19.94
CA VAL A 109 30.50 -3.42 18.82
C VAL A 109 31.74 -2.76 18.20
N ALA A 110 31.74 -1.43 18.04
CA ALA A 110 32.91 -0.70 17.55
C ALA A 110 34.13 -0.88 18.46
N ALA A 111 33.96 -0.79 19.79
CA ALA A 111 35.04 -1.05 20.74
C ALA A 111 35.56 -2.49 20.61
N ALA A 112 34.67 -3.47 20.46
CA ALA A 112 35.05 -4.87 20.26
C ALA A 112 35.87 -5.06 18.97
N LEU A 113 35.47 -4.42 17.87
CA LEU A 113 36.21 -4.46 16.60
C LEU A 113 37.61 -3.84 16.73
N VAL A 114 37.73 -2.72 17.43
CA VAL A 114 39.02 -2.06 17.69
C VAL A 114 39.93 -2.94 18.55
N ARG A 115 39.39 -3.52 19.63
CA ARG A 115 40.13 -4.41 20.54
C ARG A 115 40.55 -5.73 19.89
N ALA A 116 39.75 -6.23 18.96
CA ALA A 116 40.10 -7.40 18.15
C ALA A 116 41.16 -7.10 17.09
N GLY A 117 41.66 -5.86 17.00
CA GLY A 117 42.63 -5.45 15.99
C GLY A 117 42.05 -5.30 14.57
N LEU A 118 40.72 -5.32 14.44
CA LEU A 118 40.04 -5.21 13.14
C LEU A 118 39.84 -3.76 12.70
N ALA A 119 39.98 -2.78 13.61
CA ALA A 119 39.94 -1.35 13.28
C ALA A 119 41.01 -0.59 14.06
N ARG A 120 41.65 0.39 13.41
CA ARG A 120 42.69 1.21 14.04
C ARG A 120 42.12 2.47 14.69
N VAL A 121 41.20 3.17 14.04
CA VAL A 121 40.62 4.42 14.54
C VAL A 121 39.10 4.31 14.59
N ALA A 122 38.50 4.74 15.69
CA ALA A 122 37.05 4.87 15.83
C ALA A 122 36.61 6.29 15.46
N LEU A 123 35.68 6.39 14.51
CA LEU A 123 35.06 7.63 14.06
C LEU A 123 33.65 7.72 14.67
N VAL A 124 33.40 8.70 15.52
CA VAL A 124 32.11 8.88 16.20
C VAL A 124 31.35 10.02 15.56
N SER A 125 30.16 9.74 15.02
CA SER A 125 29.29 10.73 14.38
C SER A 125 28.89 11.84 15.35
N HIS A 126 29.05 13.10 14.93
CA HIS A 126 28.52 14.23 15.68
C HIS A 126 27.05 14.46 15.35
N VAL A 127 26.15 14.01 16.22
CA VAL A 127 24.71 14.09 15.99
C VAL A 127 24.19 15.47 16.37
N ALA A 128 23.53 16.14 15.43
CA ALA A 128 22.94 17.45 15.69
C ALA A 128 21.91 17.39 16.82
N LEU A 129 21.87 18.46 17.58
CA LEU A 129 20.75 18.76 18.44
C LEU A 129 19.51 19.11 17.60
N SER A 130 18.35 18.57 18.00
CA SER A 130 17.09 19.14 17.53
C SER A 130 16.98 20.57 18.08
N PRO A 131 16.71 21.59 17.25
CA PRO A 131 16.59 22.98 17.72
C PRO A 131 15.56 23.16 18.84
N ASP A 132 14.54 22.30 18.86
CA ASP A 132 13.44 22.32 19.83
C ASP A 132 13.65 21.34 21.00
N ALA A 133 14.85 20.77 21.14
CA ALA A 133 15.12 19.85 22.24
C ALA A 133 15.11 20.60 23.58
N PRO A 134 14.43 20.06 24.61
CA PRO A 134 14.51 20.64 25.95
C PRO A 134 15.96 20.63 26.48
N PRO A 135 16.28 21.45 27.49
CA PRO A 135 17.57 21.43 28.15
C PRO A 135 18.01 20.01 28.49
N ARG A 136 19.23 19.66 28.07
CA ARG A 136 19.72 18.27 28.13
C ARG A 136 19.90 17.81 29.58
N LEU A 137 19.17 16.77 29.97
CA LEU A 137 19.44 15.98 31.19
C LEU A 137 20.61 15.00 31.00
N PHE A 138 20.94 14.67 29.74
CA PHE A 138 21.98 13.70 29.39
C PHE A 138 23.01 14.31 28.43
N PRO A 139 24.28 13.86 28.47
CA PRO A 139 25.30 14.30 27.53
C PRO A 139 24.93 14.05 26.05
N PRO A 140 25.56 14.77 25.11
CA PRO A 140 25.47 14.48 23.69
C PRO A 140 25.74 13.01 23.34
N GLU A 141 25.09 12.53 22.28
CA GLU A 141 25.19 11.13 21.84
C GLU A 141 26.65 10.73 21.55
N GLU A 142 27.40 11.60 20.88
CA GLU A 142 28.82 11.41 20.58
C GLU A 142 29.70 11.31 21.84
N GLU A 143 29.33 12.03 22.91
CA GLU A 143 30.09 12.05 24.15
C GLU A 143 29.85 10.75 24.90
N LEU A 144 28.59 10.30 24.94
CA LEU A 144 28.24 8.98 25.47
C LEU A 144 28.94 7.86 24.69
N ALA A 145 28.89 7.89 23.36
CA ALA A 145 29.56 6.91 22.51
C ALA A 145 31.09 6.91 22.74
N SER A 146 31.71 8.08 22.81
CA SER A 146 33.16 8.20 23.08
C SER A 146 33.52 7.70 24.48
N ARG A 147 32.73 8.04 25.51
CA ARG A 147 32.91 7.50 26.88
C ARG A 147 32.79 5.98 26.89
N ILE A 148 31.81 5.42 26.20
CA ILE A 148 31.63 3.96 26.08
C ILE A 148 32.85 3.31 25.41
N LEU A 149 33.35 3.87 24.30
CA LEU A 149 34.55 3.37 23.63
C LEU A 149 35.76 3.36 24.58
N THR A 150 35.99 4.46 25.30
CA THR A 150 37.09 4.57 26.28
C THR A 150 36.96 3.56 27.41
N LEU A 151 35.77 3.46 28.02
CA LEU A 151 35.48 2.48 29.08
C LEU A 151 35.64 1.03 28.60
N ARG A 152 35.44 0.79 27.30
CA ARG A 152 35.64 -0.51 26.67
C ARG A 152 37.06 -0.70 26.13
N GLY A 153 38.02 0.13 26.52
CA GLY A 153 39.44 -0.06 26.27
C GLY A 153 39.95 0.45 24.93
N VAL A 154 39.20 1.34 24.26
CA VAL A 154 39.72 2.09 23.12
C VAL A 154 40.47 3.33 23.62
N PRO A 155 41.76 3.49 23.31
CA PRO A 155 42.51 4.68 23.72
C PRO A 155 41.88 5.98 23.17
N PRO A 156 41.72 7.05 23.97
CA PRO A 156 41.09 8.29 23.54
C PRO A 156 41.70 8.92 22.28
N GLU A 157 43.01 8.80 22.09
CA GLU A 157 43.74 9.27 20.92
C GLU A 157 43.36 8.54 19.62
N ARG A 158 42.73 7.36 19.72
CA ARG A 158 42.19 6.59 18.60
C ARG A 158 40.71 6.85 18.35
N ILE A 159 40.08 7.75 19.11
CA ILE A 159 38.69 8.17 18.94
C ILE A 159 38.67 9.55 18.30
N ARG A 160 38.05 9.67 17.13
CA ARG A 160 37.92 10.93 16.40
C ARG A 160 36.46 11.23 16.14
N ARG A 161 36.10 12.51 16.20
CA ARG A 161 34.78 12.99 15.83
C ARG A 161 34.62 13.02 14.31
N LEU A 162 33.43 12.66 13.83
CA LEU A 162 33.06 12.63 12.42
C LEU A 162 31.95 13.65 12.13
N GLY A 163 32.27 14.62 11.27
CA GLY A 163 31.31 15.63 10.82
C GLY A 163 30.94 16.68 11.87
N ARG A 164 29.94 17.48 11.50
CA ARG A 164 29.35 18.54 12.33
C ARG A 164 27.85 18.51 12.10
N ASP A 165 27.10 18.46 13.19
CA ASP A 165 25.64 18.51 13.20
C ASP A 165 24.96 17.56 12.19
N ASN A 166 25.33 16.28 12.22
CA ASN A 166 24.70 15.27 11.39
C ASN A 166 23.27 15.00 11.89
N ARG A 167 22.26 15.21 11.03
CA ARG A 167 20.83 15.01 11.36
C ARG A 167 20.28 13.72 10.77
N THR A 168 20.89 13.28 9.69
CA THR A 168 20.43 12.14 8.91
C THR A 168 21.59 11.22 8.57
N THR A 169 21.28 9.95 8.27
CA THR A 169 22.28 9.00 7.77
C THR A 169 22.97 9.50 6.48
N TYR A 170 22.32 10.38 5.73
CA TYR A 170 22.92 11.04 4.56
C TYR A 170 23.99 12.06 4.96
N ASP A 171 23.76 12.85 6.01
CA ASP A 171 24.75 13.80 6.54
C ASP A 171 25.97 13.05 7.08
N GLU A 172 25.75 11.94 7.78
CA GLU A 172 26.82 11.07 8.27
C GLU A 172 27.65 10.48 7.11
N ALA A 173 26.99 10.04 6.04
CA ALA A 173 27.66 9.56 4.84
C ALA A 173 28.46 10.67 4.14
N ARG A 174 27.95 11.92 4.13
CA ARG A 174 28.67 13.07 3.56
C ARG A 174 29.90 13.42 4.41
N ALA A 175 29.74 13.46 5.72
CA ALA A 175 30.83 13.67 6.66
C ALA A 175 31.92 12.60 6.52
N LEU A 176 31.53 11.34 6.33
CA LEU A 176 32.48 10.26 6.04
C LEU A 176 33.19 10.46 4.71
N ALA A 177 32.45 10.82 3.65
CA ALA A 177 33.05 11.09 2.34
C ALA A 177 34.06 12.24 2.39
N GLU A 178 33.76 13.32 3.14
CA GLU A 178 34.67 14.44 3.38
C GLU A 178 35.91 13.99 4.18
N PHE A 179 35.72 13.26 5.27
CA PHE A 179 36.83 12.73 6.08
C PHE A 179 37.78 11.86 5.25
N LEU A 180 37.25 10.99 4.40
CA LEU A 180 38.02 10.08 3.56
C LEU A 180 38.69 10.76 2.35
N ARG A 181 38.60 12.09 2.19
CA ARG A 181 39.39 12.81 1.17
C ARG A 181 40.84 12.98 1.60
N ASP A 182 41.04 13.35 2.87
CA ASP A 182 42.34 13.72 3.42
C ASP A 182 42.92 12.65 4.36
N ALA A 183 42.12 11.63 4.69
CA ALA A 183 42.53 10.53 5.54
C ALA A 183 43.34 9.47 4.76
N PRO A 184 44.26 8.74 5.42
CA PRO A 184 44.90 7.56 4.86
C PRO A 184 43.90 6.60 4.20
N PRO A 185 44.23 6.03 3.02
CA PRO A 185 43.35 5.09 2.36
C PRO A 185 43.20 3.82 3.21
N GLY A 186 41.98 3.31 3.31
CA GLY A 186 41.71 2.11 4.09
C GLY A 186 40.25 1.71 4.05
N ARG A 187 39.99 0.47 4.48
CA ARG A 187 38.61 -0.01 4.64
C ARG A 187 37.97 0.66 5.85
N VAL A 188 36.64 0.70 5.82
CA VAL A 188 35.82 1.25 6.91
C VAL A 188 34.80 0.22 7.34
N LEU A 189 34.81 -0.14 8.62
CA LEU A 189 33.77 -0.95 9.24
C LEU A 189 32.62 -0.06 9.71
N ILE A 190 31.39 -0.46 9.42
CA ILE A 190 30.20 0.27 9.86
C ILE A 190 29.27 -0.68 10.62
N PRO A 191 29.46 -0.82 11.94
CA PRO A 191 28.54 -1.55 12.80
C PRO A 191 27.19 -0.83 12.92
N THR A 192 26.12 -1.50 12.49
CA THR A 192 24.75 -1.00 12.64
C THR A 192 23.76 -2.16 12.73
N SER A 193 22.55 -1.88 13.20
CA SER A 193 21.50 -2.88 13.37
C SER A 193 21.20 -3.61 12.05
N ALA A 194 20.96 -4.92 12.10
CA ALA A 194 20.77 -5.77 10.92
C ALA A 194 19.76 -5.19 9.92
N PHE A 195 18.61 -4.75 10.44
CA PHE A 195 17.53 -4.12 9.66
C PHE A 195 17.90 -2.77 9.03
N HIS A 196 18.99 -2.12 9.46
CA HIS A 196 19.44 -0.81 8.98
C HIS A 196 20.55 -0.91 7.91
N THR A 197 21.23 -2.05 7.83
CA THR A 197 22.44 -2.20 7.00
C THR A 197 22.20 -1.90 5.51
N ARG A 198 21.09 -2.36 4.91
CA ARG A 198 20.80 -2.11 3.48
C ARG A 198 20.61 -0.64 3.16
N ARG A 199 19.83 0.09 3.96
CA ARG A 199 19.57 1.51 3.72
C ARG A 199 20.86 2.32 3.88
N THR A 200 21.62 2.06 4.94
CA THR A 200 22.91 2.70 5.17
C THR A 200 23.87 2.43 4.01
N ARG A 201 24.01 1.18 3.56
CA ARG A 201 24.86 0.83 2.41
C ARG A 201 24.42 1.53 1.13
N TRP A 202 23.12 1.61 0.88
CA TRP A 202 22.59 2.31 -0.29
C TRP A 202 22.96 3.80 -0.28
N ILE A 203 22.80 4.47 0.87
CA ILE A 203 23.16 5.87 1.06
C ILE A 203 24.66 6.07 0.84
N LEU A 204 25.49 5.25 1.49
CA LEU A 204 26.95 5.33 1.38
C LEU A 204 27.44 5.10 -0.04
N ARG A 205 26.90 4.12 -0.78
CA ARG A 205 27.24 3.91 -2.20
C ARG A 205 26.97 5.14 -3.05
N ARG A 206 25.87 5.84 -2.77
CA ARG A 206 25.50 7.02 -3.53
C ARG A 206 26.33 8.26 -3.17
N THR A 207 26.76 8.36 -1.92
CA THR A 207 27.55 9.50 -1.43
C THR A 207 29.05 9.34 -1.66
N LEU A 208 29.59 8.13 -1.52
CA LEU A 208 31.02 7.84 -1.66
C LEU A 208 31.43 7.43 -3.08
N GLY A 209 30.48 7.06 -3.95
CA GLY A 209 30.77 6.54 -5.28
C GLY A 209 31.65 5.28 -5.20
N ASP A 210 32.73 5.24 -5.99
CA ASP A 210 33.65 4.10 -6.06
C ASP A 210 34.34 3.79 -4.71
N LYS A 211 34.52 4.81 -3.85
CA LYS A 211 35.08 4.61 -2.50
C LYS A 211 34.18 3.75 -1.60
N ALA A 212 32.92 3.53 -1.99
CA ALA A 212 31.99 2.71 -1.22
C ALA A 212 32.37 1.22 -1.18
N ASP A 213 33.21 0.75 -2.11
CA ASP A 213 33.68 -0.64 -2.11
C ASP A 213 34.66 -0.94 -0.96
N ALA A 214 35.25 0.10 -0.36
CA ALA A 214 36.04 0.00 0.86
C ALA A 214 35.19 -0.12 2.14
N ILE A 215 33.85 0.04 2.04
CA ILE A 215 32.94 -0.04 3.17
C ILE A 215 32.51 -1.49 3.42
N CYS A 216 32.70 -1.95 4.65
CA CYS A 216 32.23 -3.24 5.13
C CYS A 216 31.15 -3.02 6.20
N MET A 217 29.91 -3.34 5.86
CA MET A 217 28.78 -3.26 6.80
C MET A 217 28.88 -4.40 7.82
N VAL A 218 28.83 -4.08 9.11
CA VAL A 218 28.81 -5.09 10.19
C VAL A 218 27.40 -5.13 10.78
N SER A 219 26.71 -6.26 10.59
CA SER A 219 25.35 -6.44 11.07
C SER A 219 25.32 -6.76 12.56
N ILE A 220 24.53 -5.98 13.30
CA ILE A 220 24.24 -6.20 14.72
C ILE A 220 22.82 -6.77 14.82
N PRO A 221 22.64 -8.02 15.28
CA PRO A 221 21.32 -8.56 15.55
C PRO A 221 20.56 -7.71 16.58
N PRO A 222 19.25 -7.49 16.41
CA PRO A 222 18.44 -6.83 17.44
C PRO A 222 18.42 -7.65 18.74
N ASP A 223 18.40 -6.96 19.87
CA ASP A 223 18.26 -7.52 21.22
C ASP A 223 16.79 -7.69 21.63
N THR A 224 15.89 -6.88 21.07
CA THR A 224 14.46 -6.85 21.44
C THR A 224 13.57 -7.84 20.68
N PHE A 225 14.03 -8.36 19.53
CA PHE A 225 13.27 -9.34 18.74
C PHE A 225 14.18 -10.23 17.89
N ARG A 226 13.62 -11.30 17.33
CA ARG A 226 14.33 -12.20 16.40
C ARG A 226 13.98 -11.87 14.94
N MET A 227 14.98 -11.82 14.07
CA MET A 227 14.81 -11.50 12.64
C MET A 227 14.04 -12.59 11.89
N GLU A 228 14.00 -13.83 12.40
CA GLU A 228 13.30 -14.96 11.80
C GLU A 228 11.82 -15.01 12.19
N SER A 229 11.41 -14.26 13.21
CA SER A 229 10.05 -14.30 13.75
C SER A 229 9.55 -12.90 14.14
N TRP A 230 10.04 -11.86 13.46
CA TRP A 230 9.85 -10.45 13.80
C TRP A 230 8.38 -10.01 13.85
N TRP A 231 7.49 -10.69 13.12
CA TRP A 231 6.06 -10.38 13.10
C TRP A 231 5.31 -10.81 14.36
N HIS A 232 5.97 -11.57 15.25
CA HIS A 232 5.40 -11.94 16.55
C HIS A 232 5.61 -10.87 17.63
N SER A 233 6.50 -9.90 17.42
CA SER A 233 6.70 -8.78 18.34
C SER A 233 6.23 -7.46 17.73
N GLU A 234 5.64 -6.60 18.54
CA GLU A 234 5.21 -5.26 18.10
C GLU A 234 6.40 -4.45 17.60
N GLU A 235 7.52 -4.50 18.32
CA GLU A 235 8.74 -3.79 17.95
C GLU A 235 9.37 -4.32 16.66
N GLY A 236 9.41 -5.65 16.49
CA GLY A 236 9.90 -6.28 15.26
C GLY A 236 9.04 -5.91 14.06
N PHE A 237 7.71 -5.95 14.23
CA PHE A 237 6.75 -5.52 13.20
C PHE A 237 6.98 -4.07 12.78
N ARG A 238 6.99 -3.14 13.74
CA ARG A 238 7.20 -1.71 13.48
C ARG A 238 8.55 -1.44 12.81
N THR A 239 9.61 -2.12 13.27
CA THR A 239 10.98 -1.88 12.80
C THR A 239 11.20 -2.41 11.39
N VAL A 240 10.86 -3.68 11.14
CA VAL A 240 11.08 -4.32 9.82
C VAL A 240 10.21 -3.68 8.74
N ILE A 241 8.93 -3.43 9.03
CA ILE A 241 8.05 -2.73 8.08
C ILE A 241 8.53 -1.30 7.86
N GLY A 242 8.85 -0.58 8.93
CA GLY A 242 9.33 0.81 8.85
C GLY A 242 10.60 0.95 8.00
N GLU A 243 11.57 0.06 8.16
CA GLU A 243 12.78 0.08 7.35
C GLU A 243 12.56 -0.33 5.89
N ASN A 244 11.72 -1.35 5.64
CA ASN A 244 11.34 -1.68 4.27
C ASN A 244 10.66 -0.50 3.55
N LEU A 245 9.75 0.20 4.24
CA LEU A 245 9.09 1.41 3.71
C LEU A 245 10.07 2.55 3.46
N LYS A 246 11.03 2.79 4.37
CA LYS A 246 12.09 3.79 4.15
C LYS A 246 12.93 3.42 2.93
N VAL A 247 13.37 2.17 2.79
CA VAL A 247 14.16 1.75 1.61
C VAL A 247 13.36 1.94 0.33
N ALA A 248 12.08 1.52 0.31
CA ALA A 248 11.20 1.72 -0.84
C ALA A 248 11.04 3.22 -1.19
N PHE A 249 10.81 4.07 -0.20
CA PHE A 249 10.75 5.52 -0.38
C PHE A 249 12.03 6.06 -1.00
N TYR A 250 13.21 5.65 -0.49
CA TYR A 250 14.49 6.12 -1.01
C TYR A 250 14.72 5.66 -2.46
N LEU A 251 14.35 4.42 -2.79
CA LEU A 251 14.45 3.91 -4.16
C LEU A 251 13.53 4.67 -5.13
N VAL A 252 12.29 5.00 -4.73
CA VAL A 252 11.36 5.76 -5.56
C VAL A 252 11.79 7.22 -5.70
N ARG A 253 12.19 7.86 -4.60
CA ARG A 253 12.51 9.29 -4.57
C ARG A 253 13.87 9.63 -5.15
N TYR A 254 14.84 8.72 -5.03
CA TYR A 254 16.25 8.97 -5.35
C TYR A 254 16.88 7.89 -6.24
N GLY A 255 16.21 6.79 -6.59
CA GLY A 255 16.74 5.72 -7.44
C GLY A 255 16.88 6.03 -8.93
N GLY A 256 16.62 7.28 -9.35
CA GLY A 256 16.60 7.69 -10.76
C GLY A 256 15.21 7.52 -11.40
N PRO A 257 15.01 7.97 -12.66
CA PRO A 257 13.70 8.04 -13.29
C PRO A 257 13.12 6.66 -13.67
N VAL A 258 13.93 5.60 -13.67
CA VAL A 258 13.53 4.25 -14.08
C VAL A 258 12.46 3.65 -13.16
N VAL A 259 12.59 3.87 -11.84
CA VAL A 259 11.64 3.37 -10.84
C VAL A 259 10.26 4.05 -10.97
N PRO A 260 10.14 5.39 -10.95
CA PRO A 260 8.86 6.06 -11.14
C PRO A 260 8.27 5.82 -12.54
N ALA A 261 9.09 5.74 -13.60
CA ALA A 261 8.60 5.37 -14.93
C ALA A 261 8.00 3.96 -14.96
N GLY A 262 8.68 2.97 -14.35
CA GLY A 262 8.17 1.60 -14.26
C GLY A 262 6.84 1.51 -13.51
N ILE A 263 6.69 2.24 -12.39
CA ILE A 263 5.42 2.34 -11.65
C ILE A 263 4.33 2.95 -12.54
N THR A 264 4.64 4.04 -13.25
CA THR A 264 3.69 4.74 -14.12
C THR A 264 3.18 3.83 -15.24
N VAL A 265 4.08 3.07 -15.88
CA VAL A 265 3.74 2.08 -16.92
C VAL A 265 2.87 0.96 -16.32
N ALA A 266 3.22 0.42 -15.16
CA ALA A 266 2.43 -0.63 -14.51
C ALA A 266 1.01 -0.17 -14.17
N VAL A 267 0.85 1.05 -13.66
CA VAL A 267 -0.47 1.66 -13.38
C VAL A 267 -1.26 1.86 -14.67
N ALA A 268 -0.65 2.39 -15.73
CA ALA A 268 -1.31 2.58 -17.02
C ALA A 268 -1.80 1.25 -17.61
N VAL A 269 -0.97 0.19 -17.54
CA VAL A 269 -1.35 -1.17 -17.97
C VAL A 269 -2.49 -1.72 -17.13
N ALA A 270 -2.43 -1.59 -15.80
CA ALA A 270 -3.50 -2.04 -14.90
C ALA A 270 -4.82 -1.31 -15.18
N LEU A 271 -4.77 0.00 -15.41
CA LEU A 271 -5.92 0.82 -15.77
C LEU A 271 -6.50 0.41 -17.13
N GLY A 272 -5.65 0.20 -18.14
CA GLY A 272 -6.06 -0.30 -19.46
C GLY A 272 -6.74 -1.67 -19.39
N LEU A 273 -6.16 -2.62 -18.65
CA LEU A 273 -6.74 -3.93 -18.41
C LEU A 273 -8.07 -3.85 -17.64
N TRP A 274 -8.19 -2.94 -16.67
CA TRP A 274 -9.44 -2.70 -15.94
C TRP A 274 -10.52 -2.14 -16.87
N ILE A 275 -10.20 -1.15 -17.71
CA ILE A 275 -11.12 -0.57 -18.70
C ILE A 275 -11.57 -1.64 -19.70
N LEU A 276 -10.65 -2.44 -20.24
CA LEU A 276 -10.97 -3.53 -21.18
C LEU A 276 -11.87 -4.58 -20.54
N ARG A 277 -11.58 -5.00 -19.29
CA ARG A 277 -12.45 -5.91 -18.54
C ARG A 277 -13.83 -5.32 -18.28
N ARG A 278 -13.92 -4.02 -18.00
CA ARG A 278 -15.20 -3.31 -17.80
C ARG A 278 -16.01 -3.24 -19.11
N ARG A 279 -15.35 -2.93 -20.24
CA ARG A 279 -15.97 -2.89 -21.58
C ARG A 279 -16.47 -4.28 -22.02
N ARG A 280 -15.68 -5.35 -21.84
CA ARG A 280 -16.12 -6.73 -22.14
C ARG A 280 -17.35 -7.14 -21.33
N LYS A 281 -17.43 -6.73 -20.05
CA LYS A 281 -18.63 -6.97 -19.22
C LYS A 281 -19.85 -6.19 -19.71
N ALA A 282 -19.68 -4.96 -20.18
CA ALA A 282 -20.77 -4.13 -20.72
C ALA A 282 -21.24 -4.57 -22.13
N ALA A 283 -20.34 -5.11 -22.95
CA ALA A 283 -20.67 -5.67 -24.26
C ALA A 283 -21.42 -7.01 -24.13
N GLY A 284 -21.04 -7.87 -23.17
CA GLY A 284 -21.73 -9.13 -22.90
C GLY A 284 -23.15 -9.01 -22.34
N SER A 285 -23.60 -7.80 -21.98
CA SER A 285 -24.98 -7.52 -21.55
C SER A 285 -25.88 -6.93 -22.65
N ARG A 286 -25.36 -6.73 -23.86
CA ARG A 286 -26.14 -6.25 -25.03
C ARG A 286 -26.13 -7.29 -26.15
N LEU A 287 -26.86 -8.38 -25.96
CA LEU A 287 -27.34 -9.20 -27.08
C LEU A 287 -28.74 -8.68 -27.44
N PRO A 288 -29.03 -8.35 -28.72
CA PRO A 288 -30.36 -7.92 -29.13
C PRO A 288 -31.34 -9.09 -29.06
N CYS A 289 -32.51 -8.87 -28.44
CA CYS A 289 -33.68 -9.72 -28.65
C CYS A 289 -34.27 -9.37 -30.02
N ASP A 290 -33.92 -10.12 -31.06
CA ASP A 290 -34.59 -10.03 -32.36
C ASP A 290 -35.80 -10.97 -32.42
N GLY A 291 -36.91 -10.44 -32.94
CA GLY A 291 -37.85 -11.23 -33.72
C GLY A 291 -39.27 -11.41 -33.16
N GLN A 292 -40.08 -10.34 -33.10
CA GLN A 292 -41.52 -10.48 -33.35
C GLN A 292 -42.05 -9.26 -34.12
N SER A 293 -41.98 -9.34 -35.44
CA SER A 293 -42.63 -8.41 -36.37
C SER A 293 -44.14 -8.68 -36.40
N GLY A 294 -44.91 -7.74 -35.88
CA GLY A 294 -46.37 -7.74 -35.94
C GLY A 294 -46.89 -7.47 -37.35
N SER A 295 -47.82 -8.30 -37.78
CA SER A 295 -48.68 -8.13 -38.95
C SER A 295 -49.62 -6.93 -38.77
N ARG A 296 -49.64 -5.98 -39.71
CA ARG A 296 -50.81 -5.15 -40.04
C ARG A 296 -50.90 -4.88 -41.55
N ARG A 297 -51.97 -5.39 -42.17
CA ARG A 297 -52.53 -4.99 -43.47
C ARG A 297 -53.40 -3.73 -43.26
N GLY A 298 -53.27 -2.70 -44.10
CA GLY A 298 -54.30 -2.22 -45.06
C GLY A 298 -55.08 -1.02 -44.47
N GLY A 299 -55.34 0.12 -45.12
CA GLY A 299 -55.36 0.54 -46.53
C GLY A 299 -55.39 2.08 -46.65
N PRO A 300 -55.71 2.66 -47.84
CA PRO A 300 -55.17 3.94 -48.31
C PRO A 300 -56.16 5.12 -48.28
N ALA A 301 -55.65 6.35 -48.33
CA ALA A 301 -56.41 7.54 -48.74
C ALA A 301 -55.49 8.53 -49.50
N GLU A 302 -56.01 8.98 -50.63
CA GLU A 302 -55.39 9.78 -51.68
C GLU A 302 -55.41 11.30 -51.42
N ARG A 303 -54.34 11.95 -51.94
CA ARG A 303 -54.28 13.19 -52.75
C ARG A 303 -54.55 14.59 -52.16
N HIS A 304 -53.92 15.53 -52.90
CA HIS A 304 -53.93 17.00 -52.91
C HIS A 304 -52.94 17.61 -51.88
N GLY A 305 -51.93 18.40 -52.23
CA GLY A 305 -51.68 19.20 -53.43
C GLY A 305 -51.28 20.61 -52.97
N VAL A 306 -50.39 21.24 -53.72
CA VAL A 306 -50.08 22.69 -53.75
C VAL A 306 -48.83 23.17 -53.00
N VAL A 307 -47.95 23.69 -53.85
CA VAL A 307 -46.71 24.45 -53.73
C VAL A 307 -46.93 25.82 -53.06
N TYR A 308 -45.97 26.29 -52.27
CA TYR A 308 -45.60 27.71 -52.26
C TYR A 308 -44.07 27.88 -52.20
N LEU A 309 -43.57 28.54 -53.24
CA LEU A 309 -42.22 29.11 -53.37
C LEU A 309 -42.20 30.48 -52.67
N GLY A 310 -41.09 30.81 -52.01
CA GLY A 310 -40.81 32.13 -51.47
C GLY A 310 -39.32 32.29 -51.13
N LEU A 311 -38.52 32.71 -52.12
CA LEU A 311 -37.18 33.28 -51.98
C LEU A 311 -37.31 34.82 -51.68
N PRO A 312 -36.24 35.63 -51.77
CA PRO A 312 -35.14 35.87 -50.81
C PRO A 312 -34.99 37.38 -50.49
N GLY A 313 -33.98 37.79 -49.70
CA GLY A 313 -33.53 39.19 -49.63
C GLY A 313 -32.51 39.42 -48.51
N CYS A 314 -31.23 39.64 -48.85
CA CYS A 314 -30.54 40.95 -48.86
C CYS A 314 -30.41 41.54 -47.44
N GLY A 315 -29.23 41.77 -46.87
CA GLY A 315 -28.02 42.37 -47.44
C GLY A 315 -27.51 43.44 -46.44
N PRO A 316 -26.29 43.99 -46.62
CA PRO A 316 -25.32 44.23 -45.53
C PRO A 316 -25.04 45.72 -45.24
N ALA A 317 -24.07 45.97 -44.34
CA ALA A 317 -23.21 47.18 -44.14
C ALA A 317 -23.18 47.57 -42.64
N GLY A 318 -22.09 48.05 -42.04
CA GLY A 318 -20.75 48.47 -42.47
C GLY A 318 -19.97 48.87 -41.19
N SER A 319 -18.66 48.60 -41.16
CA SER A 319 -17.58 49.61 -41.23
C SER A 319 -17.28 50.27 -39.86
N SER A 320 -16.08 50.03 -39.29
CA SER A 320 -14.84 50.83 -39.46
C SER A 320 -14.64 51.74 -38.23
N GLY A 321 -13.47 52.05 -37.70
CA GLY A 321 -12.06 51.80 -38.02
C GLY A 321 -11.25 52.09 -36.74
N ASP A 322 -10.04 51.54 -36.60
CA ASP A 322 -8.74 52.22 -36.84
C ASP A 322 -8.58 53.51 -36.02
N SER A 323 -7.54 53.73 -35.23
CA SER A 323 -6.11 53.85 -35.62
C SER A 323 -5.31 54.03 -34.30
N SER A 324 -4.09 53.47 -34.13
CA SER A 324 -2.78 54.15 -34.28
C SER A 324 -2.58 55.36 -33.34
N SER A 325 -1.46 55.62 -32.65
CA SER A 325 -0.04 55.38 -32.95
C SER A 325 0.83 55.76 -31.72
N ASP A 326 2.11 55.39 -31.78
CA ASP A 326 3.31 56.09 -31.27
C ASP A 326 3.55 56.30 -29.75
N ALA A 327 4.78 56.43 -29.23
CA ALA A 327 6.15 56.05 -29.60
C ALA A 327 7.07 56.44 -28.41
N ALA A 328 8.21 55.75 -28.29
CA ALA A 328 9.51 56.20 -27.74
C ALA A 328 9.66 56.70 -26.27
N SER A 329 10.55 56.07 -25.50
CA SER A 329 11.94 56.53 -25.27
C SER A 329 12.59 56.09 -23.93
N SER A 330 13.90 55.80 -24.00
CA SER A 330 14.96 56.05 -22.99
C SER A 330 15.30 55.03 -21.87
N SER A 331 16.52 54.48 -21.97
CA SER A 331 17.37 53.80 -20.94
C SER A 331 18.00 54.80 -19.92
N PRO A 332 19.06 54.46 -19.12
CA PRO A 332 19.33 53.38 -18.14
C PRO A 332 19.77 53.91 -16.74
N GLY A 333 19.99 53.06 -15.73
CA GLY A 333 20.81 53.43 -14.54
C GLY A 333 20.75 52.53 -13.30
N ASN A 334 21.84 51.83 -13.02
CA ASN A 334 22.30 51.35 -11.69
C ASN A 334 23.27 52.43 -11.11
N PRO A 335 23.84 52.43 -9.87
CA PRO A 335 23.67 51.57 -8.68
C PRO A 335 23.55 52.32 -7.33
N ARG A 336 23.24 51.59 -6.25
CA ARG A 336 23.88 51.67 -4.92
C ARG A 336 23.49 50.47 -4.06
#